data_AF-A0A965D355-F1
#
_entry.id   AF-A0A965D355-F1
#
_cell.length_a   1.000
_cell.length_b   1.000
_cell.length_c   1.000
_cell.angle_alpha   90.00
_cell.angle_beta   90.00
_cell.angle_gamma   90.00
#
_symmetry.space_group_name_H-M   'P 1'
#
loop_
_entity.id
_entity.type
_entity.pdbx_description
1 polymer ?
#
loop_
_entity_poly.entity_id
_entity_poly.type
_entity_poly.pdbx_seq_one_letter_code
_entity_poly.pdbx_strand_id
1 'polypeptide(L)'
;ELPVNGAMVANPHTDWSAVNANFASQAIQAYIPGTKHGTREVFEEKVLLAGCEATGAMDAIVAINGGDKKAAEKSCMSVRTDGRSVDIDGDYTETLASIESNKDGIGVFGLSFYENNTDKLQVATMSDVMPSTDTIASGDYPVSRPLYFYIKKAHMGVIPGIKEYAEFFISDEIAGPDGPLAAYGNLLTGGPYSEN
;
A
#
# COMPACT_ATOMS: atom_id res chain seq x y z
N GLU A 1 -18.91 4.19 1.25
CA GLU A 1 -19.99 5.06 0.70
C GLU A 1 -19.41 5.93 -0.40
N LEU A 2 -20.22 6.71 -1.11
CA LEU A 2 -19.78 7.66 -2.13
C LEU A 2 -20.39 9.05 -1.88
N PRO A 3 -19.68 10.15 -2.13
CA PRO A 3 -20.25 11.49 -2.07
C PRO A 3 -21.14 11.74 -3.30
N VAL A 4 -22.44 11.93 -3.09
CA VAL A 4 -23.41 12.23 -4.16
C VAL A 4 -24.32 13.36 -3.71
N ASN A 5 -24.37 14.44 -4.49
CA ASN A 5 -25.26 15.59 -4.26
C ASN A 5 -25.22 16.14 -2.82
N GLY A 6 -24.02 16.21 -2.22
CA GLY A 6 -23.83 16.76 -0.88
C GLY A 6 -24.19 15.81 0.28
N ALA A 7 -24.32 14.51 0.01
CA ALA A 7 -24.49 13.49 1.05
C ALA A 7 -23.63 12.24 0.75
N MET A 8 -23.28 11.50 1.80
CA MET A 8 -22.72 10.15 1.63
C MET A 8 -23.85 9.16 1.35
N VAL A 9 -23.69 8.35 0.31
CA VAL A 9 -24.66 7.30 -0.07
C VAL A 9 -23.98 5.94 -0.14
N ALA A 10 -24.73 4.87 0.07
CA ALA A 10 -24.23 3.51 -0.14
C ALA A 10 -23.66 3.36 -1.55
N ASN A 11 -22.49 2.71 -1.68
CA ASN A 11 -21.85 2.51 -2.98
C ASN A 11 -22.65 1.45 -3.79
N PRO A 12 -23.31 1.83 -4.89
CA PRO A 12 -24.14 0.91 -5.65
C PRO A 12 -23.34 0.09 -6.67
N HIS A 13 -22.07 0.44 -6.92
CA HIS A 13 -21.28 -0.20 -7.97
C HIS A 13 -20.88 -1.61 -7.55
N THR A 14 -21.18 -2.57 -8.42
CA THR A 14 -20.89 -3.99 -8.23
C THR A 14 -20.02 -4.58 -9.34
N ASP A 15 -19.76 -3.79 -10.38
CA ASP A 15 -19.05 -4.14 -11.61
C ASP A 15 -18.12 -2.98 -11.99
N TRP A 16 -16.94 -3.29 -12.54
CA TRP A 16 -15.94 -2.29 -12.90
C TRP A 16 -16.41 -1.33 -14.00
N SER A 17 -17.21 -1.79 -14.95
CA SER A 17 -17.79 -0.94 -16.00
C SER A 17 -18.75 0.12 -15.44
N ALA A 18 -19.33 -0.12 -14.26
CA ALA A 18 -20.18 0.85 -13.57
C ALA A 18 -19.35 1.95 -12.86
N VAL A 19 -18.08 1.68 -12.57
CA VAL A 19 -17.14 2.66 -12.00
C VAL A 19 -16.52 3.52 -13.12
N ASN A 20 -16.13 2.88 -14.22
CA ASN A 20 -15.60 3.54 -15.41
C ASN A 20 -16.01 2.76 -16.66
N ALA A 21 -16.69 3.42 -17.60
CA ALA A 21 -17.20 2.78 -18.81
C ALA A 21 -16.10 2.20 -19.73
N ASN A 22 -14.84 2.61 -19.55
CA ASN A 22 -13.69 2.05 -20.27
C ASN A 22 -13.16 0.75 -19.65
N PHE A 23 -13.62 0.38 -18.46
CA PHE A 23 -13.23 -0.88 -17.83
C PHE A 23 -14.10 -2.03 -18.33
N ALA A 24 -13.56 -3.25 -18.22
CA ALA A 24 -14.28 -4.46 -18.56
C ALA A 24 -15.55 -4.61 -17.70
N SER A 25 -16.60 -5.19 -18.29
CA SER A 25 -17.74 -5.65 -17.50
C SER A 25 -17.32 -6.89 -16.72
N GLN A 26 -16.92 -6.65 -15.48
CA GLN A 26 -16.36 -7.64 -14.58
C GLN A 26 -16.81 -7.30 -13.16
N ALA A 27 -17.29 -8.31 -12.43
CA ALA A 27 -17.70 -8.16 -11.05
C ALA A 27 -16.54 -7.66 -10.19
N ILE A 28 -16.82 -6.69 -9.30
CA ILE A 28 -15.81 -6.19 -8.37
C ILE A 28 -15.61 -7.23 -7.27
N GLN A 29 -14.39 -7.78 -7.20
CA GLN A 29 -13.91 -8.54 -6.06
C GLN A 29 -12.49 -8.09 -5.71
N ALA A 30 -12.30 -7.61 -4.49
CA ALA A 30 -11.01 -7.20 -3.96
C ALA A 30 -10.67 -8.00 -2.69
N TYR A 31 -9.41 -8.38 -2.57
CA TYR A 31 -8.81 -9.05 -1.42
C TYR A 31 -7.73 -8.12 -0.87
N ILE A 32 -8.09 -7.34 0.15
CA ILE A 32 -7.24 -6.26 0.66
C ILE A 32 -6.57 -6.66 1.96
N PRO A 33 -5.47 -6.00 2.35
CA PRO A 33 -4.83 -6.26 3.64
C PRO A 33 -5.83 -5.94 4.77
N GLY A 34 -5.98 -6.86 5.70
CA GLY A 34 -6.81 -6.66 6.88
C GLY A 34 -6.21 -5.65 7.85
N THR A 35 -7.00 -5.20 8.82
CA THR A 35 -6.61 -4.13 9.76
C THR A 35 -5.38 -4.44 10.61
N LYS A 36 -5.01 -5.73 10.74
CA LYS A 36 -3.81 -6.17 11.46
C LYS A 36 -2.61 -6.44 10.56
N HIS A 37 -2.78 -6.30 9.25
CA HIS A 37 -1.74 -6.59 8.28
C HIS A 37 -0.78 -5.38 8.13
N GLY A 38 0.53 -5.63 8.11
CA GLY A 38 1.55 -4.55 8.10
C GLY A 38 1.53 -3.61 6.88
N THR A 39 0.86 -4.02 5.80
CA THR A 39 0.65 -3.18 4.60
C THR A 39 -0.66 -2.41 4.58
N ARG A 40 -1.53 -2.58 5.59
CA ARG A 40 -2.82 -1.90 5.66
C ARG A 40 -2.69 -0.39 5.56
N GLU A 41 -1.81 0.18 6.38
CA GLU A 41 -1.57 1.62 6.45
C GLU A 41 -1.14 2.19 5.10
N VAL A 42 -0.20 1.52 4.41
CA VAL A 42 0.26 1.94 3.07
C VAL A 42 -0.88 1.87 2.07
N PHE A 43 -1.70 0.82 2.10
CA PHE A 43 -2.86 0.69 1.23
C PHE A 43 -3.89 1.81 1.47
N GLU A 44 -4.21 2.09 2.73
CA GLU A 44 -5.15 3.15 3.09
C GLU A 44 -4.65 4.53 2.67
N GLU A 45 -3.40 4.88 2.96
CA GLU A 45 -2.86 6.20 2.65
C GLU A 45 -2.51 6.39 1.17
N LYS A 46 -1.77 5.44 0.59
CA LYS A 46 -1.20 5.59 -0.77
C LYS A 46 -2.13 5.13 -1.88
N VAL A 47 -3.19 4.39 -1.56
CA VAL A 47 -4.17 3.93 -2.57
C VAL A 47 -5.54 4.55 -2.31
N LEU A 48 -6.14 4.34 -1.14
CA LEU A 48 -7.51 4.81 -0.90
C LEU A 48 -7.58 6.33 -0.74
N LEU A 49 -6.78 6.91 0.15
CA LEU A 49 -6.77 8.35 0.38
C LEU A 49 -6.26 9.11 -0.84
N ALA A 50 -5.12 8.69 -1.41
CA ALA A 50 -4.60 9.28 -2.64
C ALA A 50 -5.60 9.21 -3.82
N GLY A 51 -6.31 8.08 -3.98
CA GLY A 51 -7.36 7.95 -4.98
C GLY A 51 -8.57 8.85 -4.71
N CYS A 52 -8.95 9.01 -3.43
CA CYS A 52 -10.01 9.93 -3.01
C CYS A 52 -9.67 11.39 -3.37
N GLU A 53 -8.41 11.79 -3.20
CA GLU A 53 -7.91 13.10 -3.61
C GLU A 53 -7.88 13.24 -5.14
N ALA A 54 -7.30 12.27 -5.85
CA ALA A 54 -7.15 12.31 -7.30
C ALA A 54 -8.49 12.36 -8.06
N THR A 55 -9.55 11.78 -7.49
CA THR A 55 -10.90 11.80 -8.08
C THR A 55 -11.70 13.05 -7.72
N GLY A 56 -11.18 13.92 -6.85
CA GLY A 56 -11.91 15.07 -6.30
C GLY A 56 -12.97 14.70 -5.26
N ALA A 57 -13.08 13.41 -4.90
CA ALA A 57 -14.01 12.95 -3.88
C ALA A 57 -13.68 13.54 -2.50
N MET A 58 -12.39 13.76 -2.20
CA MET A 58 -11.95 14.36 -0.94
C MET A 58 -12.59 15.73 -0.69
N ASP A 59 -12.61 16.62 -1.69
CA ASP A 59 -13.21 17.96 -1.54
C ASP A 59 -14.71 17.88 -1.25
N ALA A 60 -15.42 16.99 -1.94
CA ALA A 60 -16.84 16.77 -1.70
C ALA A 60 -17.10 16.21 -0.29
N ILE A 61 -16.28 15.26 0.17
CA ILE A 61 -16.42 14.65 1.50
C ILE A 61 -16.06 15.66 2.61
N VAL A 62 -15.07 16.52 2.41
CA VAL A 62 -14.75 17.63 3.33
C VAL A 62 -15.94 18.57 3.46
N ALA A 63 -16.58 18.95 2.35
CA ALA A 63 -17.77 19.79 2.38
C ALA A 63 -18.94 19.13 3.14
N ILE A 64 -19.17 17.83 2.91
CA ILE A 64 -20.19 17.04 3.62
C ILE A 64 -19.91 16.99 5.14
N ASN A 65 -18.64 16.89 5.52
CA ASN A 65 -18.21 16.88 6.92
C ASN A 65 -18.05 18.29 7.53
N GLY A 66 -18.63 19.33 6.92
CA GLY A 66 -18.58 20.69 7.45
C GLY A 66 -17.18 21.29 7.54
N GLY A 67 -16.24 20.83 6.70
CA GLY A 67 -14.85 21.26 6.69
C GLY A 67 -13.91 20.43 7.55
N ASP A 68 -14.39 19.38 8.23
CA ASP A 68 -13.52 18.49 9.01
C ASP A 68 -12.72 17.55 8.09
N LYS A 69 -11.45 17.92 7.88
CA LYS A 69 -10.52 17.14 7.05
C LYS A 69 -10.19 15.77 7.62
N LYS A 70 -10.10 15.62 8.95
CA LYS A 70 -9.76 14.33 9.57
C LYS A 70 -10.92 13.35 9.46
N ALA A 71 -12.15 13.84 9.63
CA ALA A 71 -13.34 13.04 9.38
C ALA A 71 -13.40 12.62 7.91
N ALA A 72 -13.08 13.53 6.98
CA ALA A 72 -13.06 13.24 5.56
C ALA A 72 -12.00 12.22 5.15
N GLU A 73 -10.76 12.32 5.64
CA GLU A 73 -9.70 11.33 5.42
C GLU A 73 -10.15 9.93 5.88
N LYS A 74 -10.75 9.84 7.08
CA LYS A 74 -11.28 8.58 7.59
C LYS A 74 -12.40 8.02 6.71
N SER A 75 -13.27 8.88 6.16
CA SER A 75 -14.29 8.47 5.20
C SER A 75 -13.69 7.99 3.88
N CYS A 76 -12.66 8.66 3.35
CA CYS A 76 -11.94 8.25 2.14
C CYS A 76 -11.27 6.88 2.29
N MET A 77 -10.73 6.57 3.47
CA MET A 77 -10.09 5.28 3.76
C MET A 77 -11.09 4.18 4.15
N SER A 78 -12.39 4.50 4.23
CA SER A 78 -13.40 3.50 4.57
C SER A 78 -13.63 2.50 3.42
N VAL A 79 -13.62 1.22 3.76
CA VAL A 79 -13.80 0.12 2.81
C VAL A 79 -15.22 -0.44 2.93
N ARG A 80 -15.82 -0.82 1.80
CA ARG A 80 -17.13 -1.47 1.73
C ARG A 80 -17.13 -2.83 2.47
N THR A 81 -18.23 -3.16 3.14
CA THR A 81 -18.40 -4.40 3.93
C THR A 81 -19.45 -5.35 3.36
N ASP A 82 -19.85 -5.16 2.10
CA ASP A 82 -20.87 -5.94 1.39
C ASP A 82 -20.30 -7.20 0.69
N GLY A 83 -19.10 -7.64 1.08
CA GLY A 83 -18.44 -8.85 0.56
C GLY A 83 -17.64 -8.66 -0.74
N ARG A 84 -17.74 -7.51 -1.41
CA ARG A 84 -16.94 -7.20 -2.61
C ARG A 84 -15.51 -6.77 -2.31
N SER A 85 -15.26 -6.35 -1.08
CA SER A 85 -13.93 -6.24 -0.51
C SER A 85 -13.87 -7.20 0.66
N VAL A 86 -12.83 -8.03 0.69
CA VAL A 86 -12.57 -8.98 1.75
C VAL A 86 -11.22 -8.62 2.38
N ASP A 87 -11.25 -8.35 3.66
CA ASP A 87 -10.06 -8.10 4.47
C ASP A 87 -9.37 -9.42 4.79
N ILE A 88 -8.11 -9.56 4.42
CA ILE A 88 -7.28 -10.73 4.72
C ILE A 88 -6.25 -10.33 5.78
N ASP A 89 -6.47 -10.78 7.01
CA ASP A 89 -5.55 -10.60 8.13
C ASP A 89 -4.34 -11.56 8.06
N GLY A 90 -4.46 -12.66 7.31
CA GLY A 90 -3.43 -13.67 7.13
C GLY A 90 -2.36 -13.29 6.11
N ASP A 91 -1.47 -14.25 5.83
CA ASP A 91 -0.32 -14.09 4.96
C ASP A 91 -0.73 -13.92 3.48
N TYR A 92 0.19 -13.42 2.65
CA TYR A 92 -0.06 -13.25 1.20
C TYR A 92 -0.46 -14.54 0.47
N THR A 93 -0.13 -15.72 1.01
CA THR A 93 -0.57 -17.01 0.46
C THR A 93 -2.08 -17.20 0.52
N GLU A 94 -2.76 -16.65 1.52
CA GLU A 94 -4.23 -16.65 1.61
C GLU A 94 -4.87 -15.73 0.55
N THR A 95 -4.24 -14.57 0.31
CA THR A 95 -4.64 -13.67 -0.77
C THR A 95 -4.43 -14.33 -2.14
N LEU A 96 -3.30 -15.00 -2.34
CA LEU A 96 -3.03 -15.75 -3.58
C LEU A 96 -4.05 -16.86 -3.80
N ALA A 97 -4.36 -17.68 -2.79
CA ALA A 97 -5.37 -18.73 -2.89
C ALA A 97 -6.76 -18.18 -3.26
N SER A 98 -7.09 -17.00 -2.73
CA SER A 98 -8.35 -16.30 -3.05
C SER A 98 -8.42 -15.87 -4.51
N ILE A 99 -7.33 -15.33 -5.08
CA ILE A 99 -7.22 -14.99 -6.51
C ILE A 99 -7.19 -16.26 -7.38
N GLU A 100 -6.54 -17.32 -6.92
CA GLU A 100 -6.54 -18.60 -7.66
C GLU A 100 -7.96 -19.18 -7.79
N SER A 101 -8.78 -19.03 -6.75
CA SER A 101 -10.20 -19.40 -6.75
C SER A 101 -11.07 -18.45 -7.59
N ASN A 102 -10.75 -17.15 -7.59
CA ASN A 102 -11.44 -16.14 -8.37
C ASN A 102 -10.45 -15.32 -9.22
N LYS A 103 -10.28 -15.74 -10.47
CA LYS A 103 -9.32 -15.15 -11.42
C LYS A 103 -9.63 -13.71 -11.83
N ASP A 104 -10.85 -13.25 -11.58
CA ASP A 104 -11.27 -11.87 -11.82
C ASP A 104 -11.04 -10.98 -10.57
N GLY A 105 -10.54 -11.55 -9.48
CA GLY A 105 -10.27 -10.83 -8.24
C GLY A 105 -8.96 -10.04 -8.27
N ILE A 106 -8.93 -8.90 -7.59
CA ILE A 106 -7.73 -8.10 -7.36
C ILE A 106 -7.26 -8.34 -5.94
N GLY A 107 -5.96 -8.58 -5.74
CA GLY A 107 -5.35 -8.61 -4.41
C GLY A 107 -4.19 -7.65 -4.28
N VAL A 108 -3.85 -7.34 -3.03
CA VAL A 108 -2.74 -6.45 -2.69
C VAL A 108 -1.58 -7.28 -2.14
N PHE A 109 -0.43 -7.20 -2.80
CA PHE A 109 0.77 -7.96 -2.46
C PHE A 109 1.96 -7.03 -2.22
N GLY A 110 2.91 -7.49 -1.40
CA GLY A 110 4.25 -6.90 -1.36
C GLY A 110 5.04 -7.24 -2.63
N LEU A 111 5.98 -6.37 -3.01
CA LEU A 111 6.77 -6.54 -4.25
C LEU A 111 7.46 -7.91 -4.32
N SER A 112 8.19 -8.30 -3.27
CA SER A 112 8.91 -9.59 -3.26
C SER A 112 7.99 -10.80 -3.39
N PHE A 113 6.75 -10.71 -2.90
CA PHE A 113 5.79 -11.80 -3.09
C PHE A 113 5.35 -11.89 -4.55
N TYR A 114 5.10 -10.74 -5.19
CA TYR A 114 4.80 -10.70 -6.62
C TYR A 114 5.96 -11.24 -7.47
N GLU A 115 7.19 -10.77 -7.24
CA GLU A 115 8.38 -11.18 -8.01
C GLU A 115 8.63 -12.69 -7.94
N ASN A 116 8.37 -13.30 -6.79
CA ASN A 116 8.49 -14.75 -6.59
C ASN A 116 7.31 -15.57 -7.15
N ASN A 117 6.24 -14.93 -7.63
CA ASN A 117 5.02 -15.59 -8.11
C ASN A 117 4.54 -14.99 -9.45
N THR A 118 5.46 -14.47 -10.28
CA THR A 118 5.15 -13.85 -11.58
C THR A 118 4.57 -14.82 -12.61
N ASP A 119 4.73 -16.13 -12.39
CA ASP A 119 4.08 -17.19 -13.16
C ASP A 119 2.57 -17.30 -12.88
N LYS A 120 2.12 -16.79 -11.73
CA LYS A 120 0.73 -16.87 -11.25
C LYS A 120 0.02 -15.53 -11.17
N LEU A 121 0.78 -14.46 -10.92
CA LEU A 121 0.27 -13.12 -10.70
C LEU A 121 0.61 -12.20 -11.85
N GLN A 122 -0.37 -11.37 -12.21
CA GLN A 122 -0.16 -10.18 -13.03
C GLN A 122 -0.25 -8.95 -12.13
N VAL A 123 0.49 -7.90 -12.48
CA VAL A 123 0.54 -6.67 -11.69
C VAL A 123 -0.03 -5.50 -12.49
N ALA A 124 -0.82 -4.66 -11.83
CA ALA A 124 -1.28 -3.39 -12.37
C ALA A 124 -0.22 -2.30 -12.14
N THR A 125 -0.13 -1.35 -13.07
CA THR A 125 0.67 -0.14 -12.89
C THR A 125 -0.06 0.88 -12.03
N MET A 126 0.69 1.72 -11.32
CA MET A 126 0.16 2.89 -10.62
C MET A 126 0.68 4.15 -11.30
N SER A 127 -0.21 4.97 -11.85
CA SER A 127 0.15 6.14 -12.68
C SER A 127 1.12 5.77 -13.80
N ASP A 128 0.85 4.67 -14.52
CA ASP A 128 1.67 4.10 -15.59
C ASP A 128 3.08 3.63 -15.17
N VAL A 129 3.40 3.65 -13.86
CA VAL A 129 4.65 3.11 -13.32
C VAL A 129 4.43 1.66 -12.86
N MET A 130 5.25 0.74 -13.36
CA MET A 130 5.27 -0.66 -12.93
C MET A 130 6.08 -0.80 -11.64
N PRO A 131 5.62 -1.58 -10.65
CA PRO A 131 6.40 -1.78 -9.43
C PRO A 131 7.65 -2.61 -9.72
N SER A 132 8.78 -2.14 -9.21
CA SER A 132 10.07 -2.82 -9.20
C SER A 132 10.94 -2.27 -8.08
N THR A 133 12.05 -2.94 -7.79
CA THR A 133 13.04 -2.44 -6.84
C THR A 133 13.54 -1.03 -7.21
N ASP A 134 13.86 -0.82 -8.49
CA ASP A 134 14.36 0.46 -9.00
C ASP A 134 13.33 1.59 -8.91
N THR A 135 12.08 1.34 -9.31
CA THR A 135 11.01 2.36 -9.28
C THR A 135 10.58 2.70 -7.86
N ILE A 136 10.66 1.74 -6.93
CA ILE A 136 10.44 2.00 -5.50
C ILE A 136 11.62 2.77 -4.90
N ALA A 137 12.86 2.37 -5.19
CA ALA A 137 14.05 2.99 -4.62
C ALA A 137 14.27 4.45 -5.09
N SER A 138 13.90 4.73 -6.35
CA SER A 138 13.89 6.09 -6.91
C SER A 138 12.73 6.96 -6.38
N GLY A 139 11.67 6.35 -5.86
CA GLY A 139 10.45 7.02 -5.44
C GLY A 139 9.44 7.27 -6.56
N ASP A 140 9.70 6.78 -7.78
CA ASP A 140 8.80 6.91 -8.93
C ASP A 140 7.51 6.08 -8.73
N TYR A 141 7.60 4.92 -8.08
CA TYR A 141 6.44 4.10 -7.76
C TYR A 141 5.71 4.64 -6.52
N PRO A 142 4.45 5.12 -6.64
CA PRO A 142 3.82 5.96 -5.61
C PRO A 142 3.30 5.17 -4.40
N VAL A 143 3.14 3.85 -4.53
CA VAL A 143 2.61 2.97 -3.47
C VAL A 143 3.76 2.31 -2.72
N SER A 144 4.60 3.14 -2.13
CA SER A 144 5.71 2.75 -1.27
C SER A 144 5.84 3.71 -0.08
N ARG A 145 6.55 3.28 0.98
CA ARG A 145 6.91 4.17 2.08
C ARG A 145 8.36 3.93 2.49
N PRO A 146 9.12 5.00 2.82
CA PRO A 146 10.42 4.83 3.44
C PRO A 146 10.25 4.19 4.82
N LEU A 147 11.10 3.21 5.12
CA LEU A 147 11.26 2.69 6.46
C LEU A 147 12.51 3.32 7.08
N TYR A 148 12.36 3.81 8.30
CA TYR A 148 13.44 4.48 9.00
C TYR A 148 13.89 3.63 10.18
N PHE A 149 15.21 3.49 10.31
CA PHE A 149 15.85 2.92 11.47
C PHE A 149 16.45 4.05 12.31
N TYR A 150 15.99 4.21 13.54
CA TYR A 150 16.38 5.31 14.42
C TYR A 150 17.30 4.84 15.55
N ILE A 151 18.41 5.55 15.74
CA ILE A 151 19.29 5.39 16.90
C ILE A 151 19.31 6.69 17.70
N LYS A 152 19.12 6.60 19.01
CA LYS A 152 19.29 7.76 19.90
C LYS A 152 20.76 8.13 19.98
N LYS A 153 21.09 9.38 19.61
CA LYS A 153 22.46 9.91 19.66
C LYS A 153 23.13 9.74 21.02
N ALA A 154 22.38 9.88 22.12
CA ALA A 154 22.87 9.67 23.49
C ALA A 154 23.39 8.25 23.78
N HIS A 155 23.03 7.26 22.96
CA HIS A 155 23.50 5.88 23.11
C HIS A 155 24.76 5.58 22.28
N MET A 156 25.11 6.45 21.34
CA MET A 156 26.32 6.31 20.53
C MET A 156 27.55 6.46 21.42
N GLY A 157 28.42 5.45 21.44
CA GLY A 157 29.63 5.42 22.29
C GLY A 157 29.36 5.13 23.77
N VAL A 158 28.10 4.94 24.19
CA VAL A 158 27.72 4.55 25.55
C VAL A 158 27.29 3.10 25.61
N ILE A 159 26.44 2.67 24.67
CA ILE A 159 26.00 1.28 24.59
C ILE A 159 26.94 0.53 23.63
N PRO A 160 27.70 -0.47 24.12
CA PRO A 160 28.59 -1.25 23.28
C PRO A 160 27.80 -1.94 22.14
N GLY A 161 28.33 -1.92 20.92
CA GLY A 161 27.76 -2.64 19.79
C GLY A 161 26.69 -1.89 19.00
N ILE A 162 26.18 -0.73 19.45
CA ILE A 162 25.14 -0.01 18.71
C ILE A 162 25.68 0.55 17.39
N LYS A 163 26.90 1.09 17.39
CA LYS A 163 27.51 1.64 16.18
C LYS A 163 27.76 0.51 15.18
N GLU A 164 28.34 -0.59 15.66
CA GLU A 164 28.64 -1.78 14.86
C GLU A 164 27.37 -2.41 14.30
N TYR A 165 26.29 -2.48 15.10
CA TYR A 165 24.99 -2.96 14.63
C TYR A 165 24.38 -2.03 13.58
N ALA A 166 24.50 -0.71 13.73
CA ALA A 166 24.01 0.24 12.73
C ALA A 166 24.72 0.05 11.39
N GLU A 167 26.06 -0.02 11.42
CA GLU A 167 26.91 -0.25 10.25
C GLU A 167 26.63 -1.61 9.61
N PHE A 168 26.44 -2.65 10.41
CA PHE A 168 26.03 -3.97 9.93
C PHE A 168 24.64 -3.94 9.27
N PHE A 169 23.66 -3.31 9.91
CA PHE A 169 22.27 -3.28 9.43
C PHE A 169 22.13 -2.57 8.08
N ILE A 170 22.96 -1.56 7.80
CA ILE A 170 22.95 -0.82 6.52
C ILE A 170 24.02 -1.32 5.53
N SER A 171 24.79 -2.35 5.88
CA SER A 171 25.82 -2.89 5.00
C SER A 171 25.21 -3.50 3.75
N ASP A 172 25.95 -3.51 2.63
CA ASP A 172 25.50 -4.14 1.38
C ASP A 172 25.14 -5.62 1.55
N GLU A 173 25.83 -6.33 2.46
CA GLU A 173 25.54 -7.74 2.76
C GLU A 173 24.14 -7.93 3.36
N ILE A 174 23.64 -6.95 4.13
CA ILE A 174 22.35 -7.02 4.81
C ILE A 174 21.23 -6.33 4.03
N ALA A 175 21.52 -5.13 3.53
CA ALA A 175 20.55 -4.20 2.97
C ALA A 175 20.72 -3.95 1.46
N GLY A 176 21.77 -4.50 0.85
CA GLY A 176 21.97 -4.43 -0.58
C GLY A 176 20.94 -5.26 -1.36
N PRO A 177 20.95 -5.17 -2.71
CA PRO A 177 19.96 -5.82 -3.58
C PRO A 177 19.84 -7.33 -3.39
N ASP A 178 20.95 -7.99 -3.03
CA ASP A 178 21.01 -9.45 -2.79
C ASP A 178 20.97 -9.80 -1.29
N GLY A 179 20.78 -8.81 -0.42
CA GLY A 179 20.78 -8.97 1.03
C GLY A 179 19.46 -9.53 1.57
N PRO A 180 19.45 -10.06 2.80
CA PRO A 180 18.24 -10.58 3.45
C PRO A 180 17.11 -9.56 3.54
N LEU A 181 17.39 -8.25 3.66
CA LEU A 181 16.33 -7.24 3.70
C LEU A 181 15.55 -7.14 2.38
N ALA A 182 16.21 -7.30 1.24
CA ALA A 182 15.56 -7.32 -0.07
C ALA A 182 14.62 -8.53 -0.22
N ALA A 183 14.99 -9.68 0.36
CA ALA A 183 14.11 -10.86 0.41
C ALA A 183 12.82 -10.62 1.20
N TYR A 184 12.82 -9.67 2.13
CA TYR A 184 11.65 -9.22 2.89
C TYR A 184 10.96 -7.98 2.29
N GLY A 185 11.36 -7.53 1.09
CA GLY A 185 10.79 -6.38 0.40
C GLY A 185 11.25 -5.03 0.91
N ASN A 186 12.34 -4.99 1.67
CA ASN A 186 12.96 -3.76 2.16
C ASN A 186 14.17 -3.42 1.29
N LEU A 187 14.22 -2.19 0.79
CA LEU A 187 15.28 -1.71 -0.08
C LEU A 187 16.04 -0.58 0.60
N LEU A 188 17.37 -0.66 0.61
CA LEU A 188 18.18 0.46 1.04
C LEU A 188 18.08 1.57 -0.01
N THR A 189 17.48 2.70 0.38
CA THR A 189 17.50 3.91 -0.44
C THR A 189 18.73 4.71 -0.02
N GLY A 190 19.55 5.14 -0.99
CA GLY A 190 20.81 5.86 -0.77
C GLY A 190 20.66 7.29 -0.21
N GLY A 191 19.68 7.51 0.66
CA GLY A 191 19.44 8.78 1.32
C GLY A 191 20.58 9.13 2.28
N PRO A 192 20.89 10.43 2.45
CA PRO A 192 21.90 10.84 3.41
C PRO A 192 21.46 10.42 4.82
N TYR A 193 22.42 9.96 5.63
CA TYR A 193 22.30 9.99 7.08
C TYR A 193 21.84 11.40 7.49
N SER A 194 20.57 11.55 7.86
CA SER A 194 20.09 12.79 8.45
C SER A 194 20.25 12.66 9.96
N GLU A 195 21.23 13.36 10.53
CA GLU A 195 21.24 13.64 11.97
C GLU A 195 20.07 14.60 12.26
N ASN A 196 19.05 14.10 12.98
CA ASN A 196 18.09 14.94 13.70
C ASN A 196 18.58 15.18 15.12
#